data_AF-A0A9E0MMG2-F1
#
_entry.id   AF-A0A9E0MMG2-F1
#
_cell.length_a   1.000
_cell.length_b   1.000
_cell.length_c   1.000
_cell.angle_alpha   90.00
_cell.angle_beta   90.00
_cell.angle_gamma   90.00
#
_symmetry.space_group_name_H-M   'P 1'
#
loop_
_entity.id
_entity.type
_entity.pdbx_description
1 polymer ?
#
loop_
_entity_poly.entity_id
_entity_poly.type
_entity_poly.pdbx_seq_one_letter_code
_entity_poly.pdbx_strand_id
1 'polypeptide(L)'
;MPRRTALLALLLLLATAATAFADRGRRRWGNGPRPPRPYPTQPAPTPGWGGPNLDHLRMVSAACDAAVYDRNDRSSCVQAALYLPEPTATIAACDAAIYYDKDVLACLQAAAGARISIAPTIAACDHAMYYDKDVITCVATAATAWSDPRAAIAACDHAMYYDRDVLSCVATVAPTALPSSAIATCDRAMYYDKDALTCLAAAAPLGARADEFIAYCDQSNYYDRDALTCLTQFSGR
;
A
#
# COMPACT_ATOMS: atom_id res chain seq x y z
N MET A 1 -10.11 -47.51 19.49
CA MET A 1 -9.76 -46.24 20.14
C MET A 1 -8.75 -45.43 19.29
N PRO A 2 -9.17 -44.62 18.28
CA PRO A 2 -8.22 -43.68 17.65
C PRO A 2 -8.77 -42.25 17.42
N ARG A 3 -9.95 -41.88 17.96
CA ARG A 3 -10.56 -40.57 17.66
C ARG A 3 -10.07 -39.39 18.52
N ARG A 4 -9.34 -39.65 19.62
CA ARG A 4 -8.92 -38.60 20.55
C ARG A 4 -7.57 -37.95 20.20
N THR A 5 -6.71 -38.62 19.43
CA THR A 5 -5.39 -38.10 19.03
C THR A 5 -5.46 -37.14 17.83
N ALA A 6 -6.41 -37.32 16.91
CA ALA A 6 -6.57 -36.44 15.74
C ALA A 6 -7.06 -35.03 16.11
N LEU A 7 -7.92 -34.89 17.12
CA LEU A 7 -8.41 -33.57 17.57
C LEU A 7 -7.33 -32.73 18.27
N LEU A 8 -6.39 -33.38 18.98
CA LEU A 8 -5.27 -32.69 19.64
C LEU A 8 -4.23 -32.18 18.63
N ALA A 9 -3.99 -32.92 17.54
CA ALA A 9 -3.11 -32.46 16.47
C ALA A 9 -3.70 -31.26 15.70
N LEU A 10 -5.02 -31.25 15.47
CA LEU A 10 -5.70 -30.14 14.80
C LEU A 10 -5.73 -28.87 15.67
N LEU A 11 -5.85 -29.01 16.99
CA LEU A 11 -5.81 -27.89 17.94
C LEU A 11 -4.39 -27.31 18.11
N LEU A 12 -3.33 -28.12 17.98
CA LEU A 12 -1.95 -27.60 18.01
C LEU A 12 -1.55 -26.87 16.72
N LEU A 13 -2.03 -27.32 15.54
CA LEU A 13 -1.76 -26.66 14.26
C LEU A 13 -2.47 -25.30 14.13
N LEU A 14 -3.67 -25.16 14.73
CA LEU A 14 -4.37 -23.88 14.81
C LEU A 14 -3.70 -22.89 15.77
N ALA A 15 -2.98 -23.38 16.80
CA ALA A 15 -2.28 -22.51 17.74
C ALA A 15 -0.96 -21.96 17.17
N THR A 16 -0.28 -22.66 16.26
CA THR A 16 0.98 -22.20 15.66
C THR A 16 0.80 -21.21 14.51
N ALA A 17 -0.34 -21.24 13.81
CA ALA A 17 -0.66 -20.26 12.76
C ALA A 17 -1.07 -18.89 13.34
N ALA A 18 -1.63 -18.86 14.55
CA ALA A 18 -2.06 -17.62 15.20
C ALA A 18 -0.90 -16.75 15.73
N THR A 19 0.30 -17.32 15.91
CA THR A 19 1.45 -16.59 16.47
C THR A 19 2.41 -16.01 15.43
N ALA A 20 2.37 -16.48 14.18
CA ALA A 20 3.19 -15.89 13.10
C ALA A 20 2.57 -14.58 12.56
N PHE A 21 1.26 -14.39 12.72
CA PHE A 21 0.50 -13.21 12.26
C PHE A 21 0.57 -12.00 13.20
N ALA A 22 1.11 -12.15 14.42
CA ALA A 22 1.03 -11.13 15.46
C ALA A 22 2.24 -10.17 15.53
N ASP A 23 3.29 -10.39 14.73
CA ASP A 23 4.64 -9.85 15.05
C ASP A 23 5.27 -8.88 14.03
N ARG A 24 4.76 -8.74 12.79
CA ARG A 24 5.26 -7.66 11.90
C ARG A 24 4.63 -6.29 12.19
N GLY A 25 3.39 -6.26 12.66
CA GLY A 25 2.59 -5.03 12.82
C GLY A 25 2.80 -4.24 14.12
N ARG A 26 3.88 -4.46 14.90
CA ARG A 26 4.00 -3.82 16.23
C ARG A 26 5.28 -3.04 16.56
N ARG A 27 6.24 -2.87 15.65
CA ARG A 27 7.47 -2.10 15.96
C ARG A 27 8.11 -1.39 14.75
N ARG A 28 7.40 -0.46 14.10
CA ARG A 28 8.07 0.65 13.39
C ARG A 28 8.11 1.87 14.31
N TRP A 29 8.96 1.76 15.34
CA TRP A 29 9.33 2.84 16.27
C TRP A 29 8.20 3.44 17.12
N GLY A 30 8.57 3.98 18.29
CA GLY A 30 7.63 4.37 19.34
C GLY A 30 6.58 5.38 18.89
N ASN A 31 5.31 5.02 19.08
CA ASN A 31 4.13 5.91 19.01
C ASN A 31 4.16 6.96 20.13
N GLY A 32 5.22 7.78 20.19
CA GLY A 32 5.22 9.04 20.89
C GLY A 32 4.83 10.13 19.90
N PRO A 33 3.82 10.98 20.20
CA PRO A 33 3.64 12.22 19.47
C PRO A 33 4.98 12.97 19.44
N ARG A 34 5.41 13.44 18.26
CA ARG A 34 6.50 14.42 18.19
C ARG A 34 6.13 15.58 19.14
N PRO A 35 7.04 16.04 20.01
CA PRO A 35 6.70 17.05 21.01
C PRO A 35 6.19 18.33 20.33
N PRO A 36 5.10 18.94 20.82
CA PRO A 36 4.55 20.17 20.25
C PRO A 36 5.58 21.29 20.40
N ARG A 37 5.74 22.12 19.35
CA ARG A 37 6.69 23.23 19.33
C ARG A 37 6.01 24.59 19.37
N PRO A 38 6.70 25.64 19.88
CA PRO A 38 6.20 27.00 19.87
C PRO A 38 6.10 27.53 18.43
N TYR A 39 4.96 28.12 18.09
CA TYR A 39 4.73 28.81 16.81
C TYR A 39 5.65 30.04 16.68
N PRO A 40 6.38 30.22 15.57
CA PRO A 40 6.91 31.53 15.19
C PRO A 40 5.75 32.44 14.76
N THR A 41 5.75 33.69 15.22
CA THR A 41 4.79 34.71 14.82
C THR A 41 4.88 35.01 13.32
N GLN A 42 3.80 34.79 12.57
CA GLN A 42 3.71 35.12 11.15
C GLN A 42 3.57 36.64 10.93
N PRO A 43 4.28 37.24 9.96
CA PRO A 43 4.04 38.62 9.53
C PRO A 43 2.73 38.77 8.74
N ALA A 44 2.18 39.99 8.74
CA ALA A 44 0.88 40.32 8.17
C ALA A 44 0.82 40.19 6.63
N PRO A 45 -0.34 39.80 6.05
CA PRO A 45 -0.50 39.62 4.62
C PRO A 45 -0.58 40.97 3.86
N THR A 46 0.04 41.04 2.69
CA THR A 46 -0.17 42.11 1.70
C THR A 46 -1.24 41.70 0.68
N PRO A 47 -2.04 42.63 0.11
CA PRO A 47 -3.10 42.29 -0.84
C PRO A 47 -2.61 42.31 -2.29
N GLY A 48 -2.94 41.28 -3.09
CA GLY A 48 -2.94 41.38 -4.55
C GLY A 48 -2.82 40.07 -5.34
N TRP A 49 -3.80 39.87 -6.23
CA TRP A 49 -3.82 39.04 -7.46
C TRP A 49 -3.97 37.51 -7.37
N GLY A 50 -5.20 37.04 -7.64
CA GLY A 50 -5.51 35.85 -8.47
C GLY A 50 -4.88 34.49 -8.15
N GLY A 51 -4.25 34.30 -6.99
CA GLY A 51 -3.70 33.04 -6.54
C GLY A 51 -4.71 32.15 -5.81
N PRO A 52 -4.32 30.92 -5.43
CA PRO A 52 -5.10 30.10 -4.50
C PRO A 52 -5.51 30.94 -3.29
N ASN A 53 -6.75 30.72 -2.80
CA ASN A 53 -7.33 31.45 -1.68
C ASN A 53 -6.29 31.58 -0.55
N LEU A 54 -6.04 32.81 -0.06
CA LEU A 54 -5.04 33.09 0.98
C LEU A 54 -5.22 32.19 2.21
N ASP A 55 -6.46 31.83 2.54
CA ASP A 55 -6.74 30.90 3.63
C ASP A 55 -6.32 29.46 3.32
N HIS A 56 -6.50 29.02 2.06
CA HIS A 56 -6.00 27.73 1.59
C HIS A 56 -4.47 27.67 1.65
N LEU A 57 -3.79 28.73 1.17
CA LEU A 57 -2.33 28.85 1.25
C LEU A 57 -1.82 28.78 2.69
N ARG A 58 -2.50 29.46 3.63
CA ARG A 58 -2.15 29.42 5.06
C ARG A 58 -2.31 28.02 5.65
N MET A 59 -3.39 27.31 5.32
CA MET A 59 -3.59 25.93 5.79
C MET A 59 -2.50 24.99 5.29
N VAL A 60 -2.17 25.06 4.00
CA VAL A 60 -1.10 24.24 3.39
C VAL A 60 0.26 24.58 4.00
N SER A 61 0.58 25.87 4.14
CA SER A 61 1.82 26.32 4.78
C SER A 61 1.93 25.82 6.21
N ALA A 62 0.86 25.91 7.01
CA ALA A 62 0.86 25.43 8.39
C ALA A 62 1.02 23.90 8.48
N ALA A 63 0.42 23.15 7.56
CA ALA A 63 0.61 21.70 7.49
C ALA A 63 2.06 21.34 7.11
N CYS A 64 2.65 22.03 6.13
CA CYS A 64 4.06 21.84 5.77
C CYS A 64 5.03 22.25 6.89
N ASP A 65 4.70 23.28 7.66
CA ASP A 65 5.46 23.68 8.85
C ASP A 65 5.46 22.61 9.94
N ALA A 66 4.39 21.80 10.03
CA ALA A 66 4.30 20.69 10.97
C ALA A 66 5.03 19.43 10.48
N ALA A 67 5.00 19.17 9.17
CA ALA A 67 5.52 17.95 8.56
C ALA A 67 7.03 17.99 8.25
N VAL A 68 7.59 19.17 7.99
CA VAL A 68 8.96 19.33 7.47
C VAL A 68 9.76 20.30 8.34
N TYR A 69 10.91 19.86 8.85
CA TYR A 69 11.78 20.66 9.72
C TYR A 69 12.65 21.63 8.93
N ASP A 70 13.27 21.16 7.84
CA ASP A 70 14.16 21.99 7.04
C ASP A 70 13.40 23.13 6.36
N ARG A 71 13.99 24.34 6.39
CA ARG A 71 13.33 25.54 5.85
C ARG A 71 13.27 25.50 4.32
N ASN A 72 14.26 24.92 3.65
CA ASN A 72 14.28 24.83 2.20
C ASN A 72 13.20 23.84 1.73
N ASP A 73 13.11 22.70 2.41
CA ASP A 73 12.12 21.65 2.08
C ASP A 73 10.67 22.11 2.34
N ARG A 74 10.44 23.05 3.26
CA ARG A 74 9.10 23.63 3.49
C ARG A 74 8.50 24.33 2.27
N SER A 75 9.30 25.11 1.56
CA SER A 75 8.79 25.80 0.36
C SER A 75 8.47 24.80 -0.76
N SER A 76 9.27 23.73 -0.89
CA SER A 76 9.00 22.62 -1.79
C SER A 76 7.77 21.80 -1.37
N CYS A 77 7.55 21.59 -0.08
CA CYS A 77 6.34 20.96 0.45
C CYS A 77 5.10 21.74 0.04
N VAL A 78 5.10 23.07 0.27
CA VAL A 78 3.97 23.91 -0.12
C VAL A 78 3.73 23.75 -1.62
N GLN A 79 4.77 23.93 -2.45
CA GLN A 79 4.64 23.81 -3.90
C GLN A 79 4.10 22.45 -4.36
N ALA A 80 4.54 21.35 -3.75
CA ALA A 80 4.06 20.00 -4.07
C ALA A 80 2.60 19.79 -3.65
N ALA A 81 2.16 20.43 -2.57
CA ALA A 81 0.82 20.24 -2.03
C ALA A 81 -0.25 21.17 -2.64
N LEU A 82 0.11 22.31 -3.23
CA LEU A 82 -0.85 23.33 -3.70
C LEU A 82 -1.95 22.83 -4.63
N TYR A 83 -1.70 21.73 -5.36
CA TYR A 83 -2.63 21.19 -6.34
C TYR A 83 -3.16 19.80 -5.97
N LEU A 84 -2.86 19.32 -4.76
CA LEU A 84 -3.48 18.10 -4.25
C LEU A 84 -4.95 18.38 -3.94
N PRO A 85 -5.87 17.45 -4.23
CA PRO A 85 -7.28 17.60 -3.88
C PRO A 85 -7.48 17.81 -2.36
N GLU A 86 -6.72 17.07 -1.55
CA GLU A 86 -6.80 17.09 -0.08
C GLU A 86 -5.39 17.30 0.52
N PRO A 87 -4.84 18.52 0.43
CA PRO A 87 -3.42 18.75 0.69
C PRO A 87 -3.06 18.53 2.15
N THR A 88 -3.88 19.00 3.09
CA THR A 88 -3.62 18.85 4.54
C THR A 88 -3.65 17.38 4.97
N ALA A 89 -4.63 16.61 4.49
CA ALA A 89 -4.72 15.19 4.78
C ALA A 89 -3.54 14.41 4.15
N THR A 90 -3.13 14.77 2.93
CA THR A 90 -2.02 14.11 2.25
C THR A 90 -0.68 14.43 2.91
N ILE A 91 -0.44 15.68 3.31
CA ILE A 91 0.74 16.09 4.08
C ILE A 91 0.82 15.31 5.39
N ALA A 92 -0.27 15.25 6.15
CA ALA A 92 -0.31 14.52 7.41
C ALA A 92 -0.06 13.01 7.22
N ALA A 93 -0.60 12.42 6.15
CA ALA A 93 -0.37 11.01 5.85
C ALA A 93 1.09 10.73 5.45
N CYS A 94 1.70 11.57 4.61
CA CYS A 94 3.11 11.43 4.27
C CYS A 94 4.04 11.63 5.48
N ASP A 95 3.78 12.63 6.34
CA ASP A 95 4.57 12.84 7.57
C ASP A 95 4.43 11.66 8.56
N ALA A 96 3.25 11.05 8.65
CA ALA A 96 3.04 9.89 9.49
C ALA A 96 3.75 8.64 8.95
N ALA A 97 3.76 8.46 7.63
CA ALA A 97 4.31 7.29 6.96
C ALA A 97 5.84 7.32 6.75
N ILE A 98 6.43 8.52 6.72
CA ILE A 98 7.81 8.72 6.27
C ILE A 98 8.66 9.33 7.37
N TYR A 99 9.88 8.81 7.54
CA TYR A 99 10.75 9.23 8.63
C TYR A 99 11.56 10.50 8.30
N TYR A 100 12.06 10.62 7.06
CA TYR A 100 12.94 11.73 6.65
C TYR A 100 12.20 12.81 5.85
N ASP A 101 12.46 14.08 6.13
CA ASP A 101 11.88 15.25 5.43
C ASP A 101 11.97 15.17 3.89
N LYS A 102 13.15 14.81 3.36
CA LYS A 102 13.35 14.62 1.91
C LYS A 102 12.42 13.55 1.32
N ASP A 103 12.09 12.54 2.11
CA ASP A 103 11.26 11.42 1.70
C ASP A 103 9.77 11.79 1.88
N VAL A 104 9.41 12.65 2.84
CA VAL A 104 8.06 13.25 2.94
C VAL A 104 7.75 14.03 1.67
N LEU A 105 8.71 14.84 1.17
CA LEU A 105 8.55 15.55 -0.10
C LEU A 105 8.40 14.57 -1.29
N ALA A 106 9.18 13.50 -1.33
CA ALA A 106 9.05 12.46 -2.35
C ALA A 106 7.68 11.74 -2.28
N CYS A 107 7.13 11.52 -1.09
CA CYS A 107 5.77 10.98 -0.90
C CYS A 107 4.71 11.94 -1.45
N LEU A 108 4.82 13.25 -1.16
CA LEU A 108 3.91 14.26 -1.72
C LEU A 108 3.96 14.29 -3.25
N GLN A 109 5.16 14.17 -3.82
CA GLN A 109 5.35 14.09 -5.27
C GLN A 109 4.78 12.79 -5.86
N ALA A 110 4.93 11.66 -5.18
CA ALA A 110 4.33 10.39 -5.60
C ALA A 110 2.79 10.41 -5.55
N ALA A 111 2.22 11.17 -4.61
CA ALA A 111 0.78 11.39 -4.50
C ALA A 111 0.27 12.38 -5.56
N ALA A 112 1.14 13.19 -6.18
CA ALA A 112 0.78 14.16 -7.19
C ALA A 112 0.39 13.44 -8.50
N GLY A 113 -0.92 13.33 -8.72
CA GLY A 113 -1.50 12.56 -9.84
C GLY A 113 -2.55 11.55 -9.40
N ALA A 114 -2.70 11.34 -8.09
CA ALA A 114 -3.78 10.54 -7.55
C ALA A 114 -5.15 11.08 -7.98
N ARG A 115 -5.97 10.20 -8.55
CA ARG A 115 -7.36 10.50 -8.93
C ARG A 115 -8.37 10.22 -7.81
N ILE A 116 -7.89 9.63 -6.73
CA ILE A 116 -8.66 9.22 -5.55
C ILE A 116 -8.15 9.96 -4.32
N SER A 117 -8.91 9.90 -3.22
CA SER A 117 -8.40 10.33 -1.92
C SER A 117 -7.20 9.46 -1.54
N ILE A 118 -6.01 10.06 -1.56
CA ILE A 118 -4.74 9.32 -1.48
C ILE A 118 -4.26 9.12 -0.03
N ALA A 119 -4.70 9.94 0.91
CA ALA A 119 -4.27 9.85 2.31
C ALA A 119 -4.53 8.46 2.95
N PRO A 120 -5.71 7.84 2.79
CA PRO A 120 -5.93 6.48 3.29
C PRO A 120 -5.08 5.42 2.56
N THR A 121 -4.72 5.67 1.31
CA THR A 121 -3.85 4.78 0.51
C THR A 121 -2.40 4.88 0.95
N ILE A 122 -1.92 6.07 1.31
CA ILE A 122 -0.59 6.27 1.91
C ILE A 122 -0.48 5.46 3.21
N ALA A 123 -1.49 5.51 4.07
CA ALA A 123 -1.52 4.70 5.30
C ALA A 123 -1.51 3.18 5.01
N ALA A 124 -2.19 2.72 3.96
CA ALA A 124 -2.14 1.33 3.54
C ALA A 124 -0.75 0.93 3.01
N CYS A 125 -0.10 1.80 2.24
CA CYS A 125 1.27 1.59 1.78
C CYS A 125 2.29 1.58 2.94
N ASP A 126 2.14 2.45 3.93
CA ASP A 126 2.98 2.44 5.15
C ASP A 126 2.79 1.16 5.96
N HIS A 127 1.57 0.65 6.04
CA HIS A 127 1.31 -0.62 6.72
C HIS A 127 1.99 -1.80 6.01
N ALA A 128 1.98 -1.79 4.68
CA ALA A 128 2.46 -2.89 3.83
C ALA A 128 3.97 -2.87 3.56
N MET A 129 4.67 -1.77 3.87
CA MET A 129 6.06 -1.57 3.49
C MET A 129 6.91 -1.23 4.71
N TYR A 130 8.13 -1.76 4.75
CA TYR A 130 9.03 -1.53 5.87
C TYR A 130 9.88 -0.26 5.69
N TYR A 131 10.31 0.03 4.46
CA TYR A 131 11.20 1.16 4.16
C TYR A 131 10.49 2.33 3.48
N ASP A 132 10.89 3.57 3.81
CA ASP A 132 10.32 4.80 3.22
C ASP A 132 10.32 4.76 1.67
N LYS A 133 11.41 4.28 1.07
CA LYS A 133 11.51 4.15 -0.40
C LYS A 133 10.45 3.23 -1.00
N ASP A 134 10.05 2.19 -0.26
CA ASP A 134 9.08 1.20 -0.70
C ASP A 134 7.66 1.73 -0.47
N VAL A 135 7.41 2.46 0.64
CA VAL A 135 6.19 3.25 0.85
C VAL A 135 5.98 4.22 -0.32
N ILE A 136 7.00 5.02 -0.66
CA ILE A 136 6.93 6.00 -1.75
C ILE A 136 6.64 5.31 -3.09
N THR A 137 7.29 4.17 -3.35
CA THR A 137 7.04 3.39 -4.58
C THR A 137 5.61 2.87 -4.62
N CYS A 138 5.10 2.32 -3.51
CA CYS A 138 3.71 1.89 -3.38
C CYS A 138 2.73 3.03 -3.65
N VAL A 139 2.96 4.21 -3.05
CA VAL A 139 2.13 5.40 -3.25
C VAL A 139 2.13 5.81 -4.72
N ALA A 140 3.29 5.86 -5.37
CA ALA A 140 3.41 6.22 -6.77
C ALA A 140 2.63 5.24 -7.67
N THR A 141 2.74 3.94 -7.42
CA THR A 141 1.97 2.92 -8.14
C THR A 141 0.47 3.08 -7.89
N ALA A 142 0.05 3.18 -6.62
CA ALA A 142 -1.34 3.26 -6.22
C ALA A 142 -2.04 4.56 -6.68
N ALA A 143 -1.30 5.67 -6.80
CA ALA A 143 -1.82 6.93 -7.32
C ALA A 143 -2.31 6.82 -8.78
N THR A 144 -1.80 5.86 -9.55
CA THR A 144 -2.23 5.61 -10.94
C THR A 144 -3.49 4.76 -11.07
N ALA A 145 -3.95 4.15 -9.98
CA ALA A 145 -5.10 3.25 -9.98
C ALA A 145 -6.41 3.96 -10.37
N TRP A 146 -7.31 3.22 -11.02
CA TRP A 146 -8.63 3.72 -11.42
C TRP A 146 -9.69 3.59 -10.32
N SER A 147 -9.45 2.72 -9.34
CA SER A 147 -10.30 2.43 -8.20
C SER A 147 -9.47 2.39 -6.91
N ASP A 148 -10.14 2.31 -5.75
CA ASP A 148 -9.48 2.25 -4.44
C ASP A 148 -8.61 0.98 -4.31
N PRO A 149 -7.27 1.11 -4.26
CA PRO A 149 -6.35 -0.03 -4.25
C PRO A 149 -6.09 -0.59 -2.85
N ARG A 150 -6.68 -0.01 -1.79
CA ARG A 150 -6.32 -0.36 -0.39
C ARG A 150 -6.52 -1.84 -0.06
N ALA A 151 -7.63 -2.42 -0.53
CA ALA A 151 -7.90 -3.85 -0.31
C ALA A 151 -6.88 -4.73 -1.05
N ALA A 152 -6.43 -4.31 -2.23
CA ALA A 152 -5.41 -5.02 -2.99
C ALA A 152 -4.02 -4.89 -2.36
N ILE A 153 -3.66 -3.70 -1.84
CA ILE A 153 -2.41 -3.48 -1.11
C ILE A 153 -2.35 -4.39 0.12
N ALA A 154 -3.41 -4.42 0.93
CA ALA A 154 -3.49 -5.27 2.12
C ALA A 154 -3.43 -6.77 1.77
N ALA A 155 -4.07 -7.18 0.66
CA ALA A 155 -3.99 -8.57 0.21
C ALA A 155 -2.60 -8.94 -0.32
N CYS A 156 -1.91 -8.03 -1.01
CA CYS A 156 -0.53 -8.23 -1.46
C CYS A 156 0.43 -8.33 -0.28
N ASP A 157 0.28 -7.50 0.75
CA ASP A 157 1.08 -7.57 1.99
C ASP A 157 0.88 -8.91 2.72
N HIS A 158 -0.35 -9.41 2.73
CA HIS A 158 -0.65 -10.71 3.33
C HIS A 158 -0.03 -11.88 2.57
N ALA A 159 -0.03 -11.81 1.24
CA ALA A 159 0.38 -12.90 0.36
C ALA A 159 1.89 -12.93 0.07
N MET A 160 2.59 -11.81 0.26
CA MET A 160 4.00 -11.68 -0.15
C MET A 160 4.88 -11.43 1.07
N TYR A 161 6.05 -12.08 1.10
CA TYR A 161 6.92 -12.02 2.26
C TYR A 161 7.78 -10.76 2.30
N TYR A 162 8.29 -10.29 1.16
CA TYR A 162 9.20 -9.14 1.07
C TYR A 162 8.55 -7.93 0.38
N ASP A 163 8.91 -6.71 0.78
CA ASP A 163 8.43 -5.45 0.17
C ASP A 163 8.55 -5.45 -1.37
N ARG A 164 9.63 -6.02 -1.92
CA ARG A 164 9.81 -6.14 -3.38
C ARG A 164 8.68 -6.95 -4.02
N ASP A 165 8.27 -8.03 -3.39
CA ASP A 165 7.25 -8.94 -3.89
C ASP A 165 5.85 -8.34 -3.65
N VAL A 166 5.63 -7.66 -2.51
CA VAL A 166 4.42 -6.85 -2.26
C VAL A 166 4.27 -5.76 -3.34
N LEU A 167 5.33 -5.00 -3.64
CA LEU A 167 5.32 -3.98 -4.68
C LEU A 167 5.05 -4.57 -6.06
N SER A 168 5.64 -5.73 -6.37
CA SER A 168 5.38 -6.44 -7.64
C SER A 168 3.94 -6.90 -7.74
N CYS A 169 3.36 -7.37 -6.63
CA CYS A 169 1.94 -7.71 -6.54
C CYS A 169 1.08 -6.47 -6.77
N VAL A 170 1.30 -5.37 -6.03
CA VAL A 170 0.53 -4.11 -6.16
C VAL A 170 0.60 -3.57 -7.59
N ALA A 171 1.78 -3.57 -8.22
CA ALA A 171 1.96 -3.14 -9.61
C ALA A 171 1.19 -4.01 -10.61
N THR A 172 1.01 -5.30 -10.30
CA THR A 172 0.23 -6.23 -11.12
C THR A 172 -1.26 -6.02 -10.93
N VAL A 173 -1.74 -5.86 -9.70
CA VAL A 173 -3.18 -5.92 -9.40
C VAL A 173 -3.87 -4.55 -9.41
N ALA A 174 -3.21 -3.48 -8.94
CA ALA A 174 -3.79 -2.15 -8.85
C ALA A 174 -4.29 -1.57 -10.18
N PRO A 175 -3.65 -1.82 -11.35
CA PRO A 175 -4.17 -1.35 -12.64
C PRO A 175 -5.23 -2.30 -13.27
N THR A 176 -5.55 -3.42 -12.63
CA THR A 176 -6.41 -4.47 -13.22
C THR A 176 -7.78 -4.55 -12.54
N ALA A 177 -8.68 -5.35 -13.10
CA ALA A 177 -9.95 -5.72 -12.48
C ALA A 177 -9.86 -7.00 -11.63
N LEU A 178 -8.65 -7.40 -11.20
CA LEU A 178 -8.49 -8.57 -10.34
C LEU A 178 -9.11 -8.31 -8.96
N PRO A 179 -9.98 -9.22 -8.47
CA PRO A 179 -10.47 -9.11 -7.11
C PRO A 179 -9.36 -9.47 -6.12
N SER A 180 -9.38 -8.88 -4.93
CA SER A 180 -8.41 -9.21 -3.87
C SER A 180 -8.45 -10.69 -3.46
N SER A 181 -9.57 -11.39 -3.68
CA SER A 181 -9.67 -12.84 -3.49
C SER A 181 -8.72 -13.63 -4.41
N ALA A 182 -8.48 -13.15 -5.64
CA ALA A 182 -7.55 -13.81 -6.57
C ALA A 182 -6.11 -13.79 -6.05
N ILE A 183 -5.73 -12.76 -5.29
CA ILE A 183 -4.43 -12.69 -4.61
C ILE A 183 -4.31 -13.81 -3.59
N ALA A 184 -5.30 -13.93 -2.70
CA ALA A 184 -5.32 -15.00 -1.71
C ALA A 184 -5.43 -16.40 -2.34
N THR A 185 -6.06 -16.53 -3.50
CA THR A 185 -6.15 -17.81 -4.22
C THR A 185 -4.82 -18.18 -4.86
N CYS A 186 -4.12 -17.25 -5.51
CA CYS A 186 -2.77 -17.48 -6.03
C CYS A 186 -1.77 -17.80 -4.91
N ASP A 187 -1.83 -17.08 -3.79
CA ASP A 187 -0.99 -17.33 -2.61
C ASP A 187 -1.18 -18.75 -2.04
N ARG A 188 -2.42 -19.23 -1.94
CA ARG A 188 -2.68 -20.60 -1.48
C ARG A 188 -2.28 -21.67 -2.48
N ALA A 189 -2.43 -21.40 -3.77
CA ALA A 189 -2.19 -22.36 -4.84
C ALA A 189 -0.69 -22.49 -5.17
N MET A 190 0.12 -21.48 -4.85
CA MET A 190 1.53 -21.43 -5.23
C MET A 190 2.40 -21.47 -3.97
N TYR A 191 3.46 -22.28 -4.00
CA TYR A 191 4.31 -22.47 -2.83
C TYR A 191 5.26 -21.29 -2.57
N TYR A 192 5.66 -20.56 -3.61
CA TYR A 192 6.60 -19.44 -3.53
C TYR A 192 5.99 -18.14 -4.07
N ASP A 193 6.36 -17.00 -3.48
CA ASP A 193 5.94 -15.65 -3.93
C ASP A 193 6.16 -15.42 -5.42
N LYS A 194 7.27 -15.92 -5.99
CA LYS A 194 7.53 -15.79 -7.43
C LYS A 194 6.44 -16.48 -8.27
N ASP A 195 5.96 -17.62 -7.81
CA ASP A 195 5.00 -18.45 -8.51
C ASP A 195 3.59 -17.87 -8.29
N ALA A 196 3.31 -17.32 -7.10
CA ALA A 196 2.12 -16.51 -6.81
C ALA A 196 2.04 -15.25 -7.70
N LEU A 197 3.16 -14.53 -7.88
CA LEU A 197 3.25 -13.39 -8.80
C LEU A 197 3.04 -13.81 -10.27
N THR A 198 3.58 -14.97 -10.66
CA THR A 198 3.35 -15.53 -11.99
C THR A 198 1.87 -15.90 -12.20
N CYS A 199 1.24 -16.46 -11.16
CA CYS A 199 -0.18 -16.76 -11.12
C CYS A 199 -1.02 -15.48 -11.29
N LEU A 200 -0.71 -14.42 -10.54
CA LEU A 200 -1.40 -13.13 -10.66
C LEU A 200 -1.30 -12.53 -12.06
N ALA A 201 -0.11 -12.56 -12.66
CA ALA A 201 0.10 -12.08 -14.01
C ALA A 201 -0.71 -12.89 -15.05
N ALA A 202 -0.76 -14.22 -14.90
CA ALA A 202 -1.56 -15.08 -15.76
C ALA A 202 -3.08 -14.92 -15.51
N ALA A 203 -3.48 -14.61 -14.28
CA ALA A 203 -4.87 -14.40 -13.91
C ALA A 203 -5.42 -13.03 -14.32
N ALA A 204 -4.56 -12.01 -14.46
CA ALA A 204 -4.98 -10.63 -14.73
C ALA A 204 -5.97 -10.47 -15.90
N PRO A 205 -5.78 -11.14 -17.07
CA PRO A 205 -6.72 -11.07 -18.18
C PRO A 205 -8.10 -11.69 -17.88
N LEU A 206 -8.21 -12.56 -16.88
CA LEU A 206 -9.45 -13.25 -16.51
C LEU A 206 -10.40 -12.38 -15.65
N GLY A 207 -9.87 -11.27 -15.10
CA GLY A 207 -10.63 -10.29 -14.33
C GLY A 207 -11.40 -10.92 -13.16
N ALA A 208 -12.69 -10.60 -13.05
CA ALA A 208 -13.55 -11.01 -11.93
C ALA A 208 -13.70 -12.53 -11.76
N ARG A 209 -13.38 -13.33 -12.79
CA ARG A 209 -13.49 -14.80 -12.75
C ARG A 209 -12.17 -15.50 -12.42
N ALA A 210 -11.10 -14.75 -12.16
CA ALA A 210 -9.77 -15.29 -11.89
C ALA A 210 -9.77 -16.41 -10.84
N ASP A 211 -10.50 -16.24 -9.73
CA ASP A 211 -10.59 -17.23 -8.66
C ASP A 211 -11.04 -18.62 -9.13
N GLU A 212 -12.03 -18.68 -10.02
CA GLU A 212 -12.58 -19.94 -10.54
C GLU A 212 -11.52 -20.73 -11.30
N PHE A 213 -10.75 -20.05 -12.16
CA PHE A 213 -9.74 -20.67 -13.01
C PHE A 213 -8.50 -21.05 -12.21
N ILE A 214 -8.06 -20.21 -11.26
CA ILE A 214 -6.93 -20.54 -10.38
C ILE A 214 -7.26 -21.79 -9.56
N ALA A 215 -8.42 -21.82 -8.90
CA ALA A 215 -8.83 -22.96 -8.08
C ALA A 215 -9.00 -24.25 -8.91
N TYR A 216 -9.55 -24.15 -10.12
CA TYR A 216 -9.65 -25.30 -11.03
C TYR A 216 -8.26 -25.84 -11.42
N CYS A 217 -7.34 -24.97 -11.81
CA CYS A 217 -6.00 -25.37 -12.24
C CYS A 217 -5.17 -25.92 -11.07
N ASP A 218 -5.29 -25.34 -9.88
CA ASP A 218 -4.66 -25.85 -8.65
C ASP A 218 -5.18 -27.26 -8.30
N GLN A 219 -6.50 -27.47 -8.27
CA GLN A 219 -7.08 -28.79 -7.93
C GLN A 219 -6.80 -29.88 -8.98
N SER A 220 -6.55 -29.48 -10.23
CA SER A 220 -6.32 -30.41 -11.34
C SER A 220 -4.86 -30.79 -11.53
N ASN A 221 -3.93 -30.12 -10.83
CA ASN A 221 -2.49 -30.28 -11.04
C ASN A 221 -1.75 -30.39 -9.71
N TYR A 222 -0.73 -31.24 -9.65
CA TYR A 222 0.02 -31.44 -8.41
C TYR A 222 1.13 -30.41 -8.19
N TYR A 223 1.68 -29.85 -9.27
CA TYR A 223 2.79 -28.90 -9.21
C TYR A 223 2.37 -27.51 -9.70
N ASP A 224 2.89 -26.46 -9.06
CA ASP A 224 2.67 -25.06 -9.43
C ASP A 224 2.92 -24.81 -10.92
N ARG A 225 3.98 -25.39 -11.49
CA ARG A 225 4.29 -25.27 -12.92
C ARG A 225 3.14 -25.76 -13.81
N ASP A 226 2.50 -26.86 -13.45
CA ASP A 226 1.43 -27.46 -14.23
C ASP A 226 0.13 -26.67 -14.04
N ALA A 227 -0.15 -26.20 -12.81
CA ALA A 227 -1.26 -25.30 -12.52
C ALA A 227 -1.13 -23.96 -13.28
N LEU A 228 0.07 -23.37 -13.32
CA LEU A 228 0.37 -22.16 -14.10
C LEU A 228 0.21 -22.42 -15.61
N THR A 229 0.70 -23.56 -16.11
CA THR A 229 0.51 -23.94 -17.52
C THR A 229 -0.98 -24.06 -17.85
N CYS A 230 -1.78 -24.68 -16.98
CA CYS A 230 -3.24 -24.73 -17.10
C CYS A 230 -3.85 -23.32 -17.14
N LEU A 231 -3.46 -22.42 -16.24
CA LEU A 231 -4.03 -21.07 -16.15
C LEU A 231 -3.78 -20.26 -17.42
N THR A 232 -2.58 -20.37 -18.01
CA THR A 232 -2.24 -19.67 -19.26
C THR A 232 -3.09 -20.08 -20.48
N GLN A 233 -3.71 -21.26 -20.45
CA GLN A 233 -4.61 -21.69 -21.53
C GLN A 233 -5.93 -20.92 -21.54
N PHE A 234 -6.31 -20.34 -20.40
CA PHE A 234 -7.52 -19.52 -20.25
C PHE A 234 -7.23 -18.04 -20.48
N SER A 235 -6.03 -17.57 -20.16
CA SER A 235 -5.65 -16.15 -20.26
C SER A 235 -5.37 -15.67 -21.69
N GLY A 236 -5.26 -16.59 -22.66
CA GLY A 236 -5.00 -16.31 -24.08
C GLY A 236 -6.22 -16.39 -25.00
N ARG A 237 -7.44 -16.40 -24.44
CA ARG A 237 -8.71 -16.43 -25.18
C ARG A 237 -9.55 -15.20 -24.86
#